data_AF-Q7NGW8-F1
#
_entry.id   AF-Q7NGW8-F1
#
_cell.length_a   1.000
_cell.length_b   1.000
_cell.length_c   1.000
_cell.angle_alpha   90.00
_cell.angle_beta   90.00
_cell.angle_gamma   90.00
#
_symmetry.space_group_name_H-M   'P 1'
#
loop_
_entity.id
_entity.type
_entity.pdbx_description
1 polymer ?
#
loop_
_entity_poly.entity_id
_entity_poly.type
_entity_poly.pdbx_seq_one_letter_code
_entity_poly.pdbx_strand_id
1 'polypeptide(L)'
;MGSNDQYPEEAPAHPVRVNGFWMDRFVVTNSQFRRFVKATGYRTLAERPADAATYPGALPELLQPASAVFVKPPGPVDKGDHRHWWIYTVGANWRHPEGPHSSIKGREQHPVVRQRRGPGCAPSRARPI
;
A
#
# COMPACT_ATOMS: atom_id res chain seq x y z
N MET A 1 11.88 -13.76 16.46
CA MET A 1 11.42 -12.94 15.33
C MET A 1 12.57 -12.81 14.36
N GLY A 2 12.32 -12.88 13.05
CA GLY A 2 13.37 -12.98 12.02
C GLY A 2 13.87 -14.41 11.78
N SER A 3 14.78 -14.57 10.82
CA SER A 3 15.40 -15.84 10.44
C SER A 3 16.86 -15.67 10.02
N ASN A 4 17.71 -16.67 10.29
CA ASN A 4 19.15 -16.65 9.97
C ASN A 4 19.51 -17.41 8.69
N ASP A 5 18.59 -18.19 8.13
CA ASP A 5 18.90 -19.18 7.07
C ASP A 5 18.40 -18.75 5.67
N GLN A 6 17.72 -17.61 5.59
CA GLN A 6 17.01 -17.16 4.40
C GLN A 6 17.65 -15.86 3.91
N TYR A 7 16.88 -14.77 3.86
CA TYR A 7 17.37 -13.50 3.34
C TYR A 7 18.18 -12.75 4.39
N PRO A 8 19.28 -12.08 4.02
CA PRO A 8 20.09 -11.30 4.96
C PRO A 8 19.28 -10.25 5.74
N GLU A 9 18.27 -9.65 5.12
CA GLU A 9 17.38 -8.67 5.76
C GLU A 9 16.42 -9.25 6.80
N GLU A 10 16.24 -10.58 6.83
CA GLU A 10 15.44 -11.26 7.85
C GLU A 10 16.26 -11.60 9.10
N ALA A 11 17.59 -11.48 9.03
CA ALA A 11 18.52 -11.77 10.11
C ALA A 11 18.85 -10.52 10.95
N PRO A 12 19.26 -10.69 12.23
CA PRO A 12 19.33 -11.95 12.95
C PRO A 12 18.01 -12.35 13.61
N ALA A 13 17.77 -13.66 13.68
CA ALA A 13 16.72 -14.23 14.50
C ALA A 13 17.01 -13.96 15.99
N HIS A 14 16.03 -13.38 16.70
CA HIS A 14 16.18 -13.01 18.11
C HIS A 14 14.88 -13.19 18.91
N PRO A 15 14.94 -13.41 20.24
CA PRO A 15 13.75 -13.51 21.07
C PRO A 15 13.04 -12.16 21.20
N VAL A 16 11.72 -12.17 21.07
CA VAL A 16 10.86 -10.98 21.27
C VAL A 16 9.70 -11.37 22.17
N ARG A 17 9.43 -10.54 23.18
CA ARG A 17 8.25 -10.67 24.04
C ARG A 17 7.24 -9.59 23.67
N VAL A 18 6.00 -10.01 23.42
CA VAL A 18 4.87 -9.10 23.16
C VAL A 18 3.83 -9.26 24.26
N ASN A 19 3.16 -8.17 24.61
CA ASN A 19 2.02 -8.19 25.54
C ASN A 19 0.77 -8.75 24.84
N GLY A 20 -0.31 -8.96 25.59
CA GLY A 20 -1.61 -9.30 25.01
C GLY A 20 -2.10 -8.20 24.07
N PHE A 21 -2.56 -8.59 22.88
CA PHE A 21 -3.09 -7.67 21.88
C PHE A 21 -4.16 -8.35 21.04
N TRP A 22 -5.04 -7.54 20.45
CA TRP A 22 -6.02 -8.00 19.47
C TRP A 22 -5.46 -7.97 18.06
N MET A 23 -5.81 -8.95 17.22
CA MET A 23 -5.51 -8.94 15.79
C MET A 23 -6.77 -9.27 14.99
N ASP A 24 -6.99 -8.52 13.92
CA ASP A 24 -8.09 -8.83 13.00
C ASP A 24 -7.83 -10.18 12.30
N ARG A 25 -8.87 -11.02 12.23
CA ARG A 25 -8.79 -12.32 11.54
C ARG A 25 -8.60 -12.19 10.03
N PHE A 26 -9.12 -11.10 9.45
CA PHE A 26 -9.11 -10.86 8.01
C PHE A 26 -8.47 -9.51 7.71
N VAL A 27 -7.88 -9.40 6.52
CA VAL A 27 -7.39 -8.13 6.00
C VAL A 27 -8.53 -7.14 5.79
N VAL A 28 -8.20 -5.85 5.88
CA VAL A 28 -9.18 -4.77 5.68
C VAL A 28 -9.69 -4.80 4.25
N THR A 29 -11.01 -4.87 4.10
CA THR A 29 -11.67 -4.92 2.79
C THR A 29 -11.95 -3.54 2.22
N ASN A 30 -12.18 -3.47 0.92
CA ASN A 30 -12.64 -2.25 0.23
C ASN A 30 -13.91 -1.66 0.89
N SER A 31 -14.86 -2.49 1.31
CA SER A 31 -16.08 -2.05 1.97
C SER A 31 -15.81 -1.39 3.33
N GLN A 32 -14.93 -1.99 4.14
CA GLN A 32 -14.53 -1.44 5.45
C GLN A 32 -13.79 -0.12 5.28
N PHE A 33 -12.84 -0.06 4.34
CA PHE A 33 -12.09 1.15 4.08
C PHE A 33 -12.97 2.28 3.54
N ARG A 34 -13.94 1.96 2.67
CA ARG A 34 -14.94 2.94 2.20
C ARG A 34 -15.76 3.53 3.35
N ARG A 35 -16.16 2.71 4.34
CA ARG A 35 -16.85 3.22 5.54
C ARG A 35 -15.96 4.17 6.34
N PHE A 36 -14.71 3.81 6.54
CA PHE A 36 -13.73 4.66 7.23
C PHE A 36 -13.54 6.01 6.52
N VAL A 37 -13.32 6.01 5.20
CA VAL A 37 -13.18 7.24 4.41
C VAL A 37 -14.44 8.08 4.46
N LYS A 38 -15.63 7.47 4.35
CA LYS A 38 -16.91 8.20 4.43
C LYS A 38 -17.11 8.86 5.80
N ALA A 39 -16.70 8.21 6.87
CA ALA A 39 -16.86 8.72 8.23
C ALA A 39 -15.85 9.83 8.59
N THR A 40 -14.64 9.77 8.05
CA THR A 40 -13.53 10.66 8.44
C THR A 40 -13.17 11.71 7.39
N GLY A 41 -13.68 11.59 6.17
CA GLY A 41 -13.22 12.38 5.03
C GLY A 41 -11.78 12.07 4.60
N TYR A 42 -11.20 10.96 5.06
CA TYR A 42 -9.79 10.65 4.84
C TYR A 42 -9.43 10.53 3.35
N ARG A 43 -8.39 11.25 2.93
CA ARG A 43 -7.74 11.09 1.62
C ARG A 43 -6.41 10.37 1.79
N THR A 44 -6.21 9.28 1.07
CA THR A 44 -4.93 8.54 1.06
C THR A 44 -3.80 9.39 0.44
N LEU A 45 -2.54 9.01 0.66
CA LEU A 45 -1.42 9.69 0.01
C LEU A 45 -1.42 9.49 -1.51
N ALA A 46 -1.94 8.37 -2.00
CA ALA A 46 -2.10 8.13 -3.44
C ALA A 46 -3.13 9.08 -4.10
N GLU A 47 -4.03 9.68 -3.30
CA GLU A 47 -5.01 10.68 -3.77
C GLU A 47 -4.47 12.13 -3.66
N ARG A 48 -3.21 12.33 -3.24
CA ARG A 48 -2.60 13.65 -3.03
C ARG A 48 -1.33 13.79 -3.87
N PRO A 49 -0.98 15.00 -4.33
CA PRO A 49 0.34 15.24 -4.88
C PRO A 49 1.41 14.93 -3.83
N ALA A 50 2.53 14.33 -4.26
CA ALA A 50 3.69 14.14 -3.40
C ALA A 50 4.37 15.48 -3.15
N ASP A 51 4.86 15.69 -1.93
CA ASP A 51 5.62 16.88 -1.58
C ASP A 51 7.03 16.81 -2.20
N ALA A 52 7.36 17.78 -3.05
CA ALA A 52 8.66 17.89 -3.70
C ALA A 52 9.81 17.97 -2.69
N ALA A 53 9.59 18.57 -1.51
CA ALA A 53 10.61 18.67 -0.46
C ALA A 53 10.98 17.29 0.12
N THR A 54 10.07 16.32 0.06
CA THR A 54 10.32 14.94 0.50
C THR A 54 11.05 14.10 -0.57
N TYR A 55 11.08 14.56 -1.83
CA TYR A 55 11.70 13.86 -2.96
C TYR A 55 12.59 14.79 -3.79
N PRO A 56 13.77 15.16 -3.28
CA PRO A 56 14.70 16.00 -4.02
C PRO A 56 15.13 15.30 -5.33
N GLY A 57 14.99 16.00 -6.46
CA GLY A 57 15.32 15.48 -7.80
C GLY A 57 14.20 14.70 -8.50
N ALA A 58 13.01 14.58 -7.90
CA ALA A 58 11.86 14.00 -8.58
C ALA A 58 11.36 14.93 -9.70
N LEU A 59 11.06 14.33 -10.86
CA LEU A 59 10.42 15.06 -11.96
C LEU A 59 9.04 15.54 -11.51
N PRO A 60 8.65 16.81 -11.76
CA PRO A 60 7.36 17.35 -11.33
C PRO A 60 6.15 16.52 -11.78
N GLU A 61 6.24 15.88 -12.94
CA GLU A 61 5.21 15.00 -13.49
C GLU A 61 4.97 13.73 -12.66
N LEU A 62 5.97 13.27 -11.90
CA LEU A 62 5.89 12.12 -11.01
C LEU A 62 5.37 12.48 -9.60
N LEU A 63 5.21 13.77 -9.30
CA LEU A 63 4.65 14.23 -8.04
C LEU A 63 3.11 14.28 -8.05
N GLN A 64 2.48 13.88 -9.16
CA GLN A 64 1.03 13.82 -9.27
C GLN A 64 0.43 12.71 -8.38
N PRO A 65 -0.87 12.82 -8.02
CA PRO A 65 -1.60 11.74 -7.34
C PRO A 65 -1.52 10.44 -8.15
N ALA A 66 -0.78 9.47 -7.64
CA ALA A 66 -0.42 8.28 -8.37
C ALA A 66 -0.06 7.14 -7.43
N SER A 67 0.01 5.94 -7.99
CA SER A 67 0.47 4.76 -7.27
C SER A 67 1.12 3.76 -8.21
N ALA A 68 2.08 2.97 -7.69
CA ALA A 68 2.76 1.94 -8.46
C ALA A 68 1.82 0.76 -8.73
N VAL A 69 1.49 0.51 -10.00
CA VAL A 69 0.64 -0.57 -10.48
C VAL A 69 1.46 -1.76 -10.92
N PHE A 70 1.10 -2.95 -10.41
CA PHE A 70 1.66 -4.19 -10.92
C PHE A 70 1.08 -4.46 -12.31
N VAL A 71 1.94 -4.49 -13.32
CA VAL A 71 1.62 -4.85 -14.68
C VAL A 71 2.46 -6.06 -15.05
N LYS A 72 1.80 -7.17 -15.37
CA LYS A 72 2.49 -8.39 -15.78
C LYS A 72 3.17 -8.14 -17.14
N PRO A 73 4.50 -8.31 -17.26
CA PRO A 73 5.19 -8.18 -18.53
C PRO A 73 4.76 -9.30 -19.49
N PRO A 74 4.78 -9.06 -20.82
CA PRO A 74 4.33 -10.03 -21.83
C PRO A 74 5.27 -11.26 -21.94
N GLY A 75 6.48 -11.18 -21.38
CA GLY A 75 7.44 -12.27 -21.37
C GLY A 75 8.42 -12.17 -20.21
N PRO A 76 9.44 -13.04 -20.18
CA PRO A 76 10.53 -12.96 -19.21
C PRO A 76 11.25 -11.62 -19.32
N VAL A 77 11.50 -10.99 -18.17
CA VAL A 77 12.24 -9.73 -18.06
C VAL A 77 13.28 -9.88 -16.95
N ASP A 78 14.27 -8.99 -16.92
CA ASP A 78 15.29 -9.00 -15.89
C ASP A 78 14.67 -8.77 -14.49
N LYS A 79 14.95 -9.71 -13.58
CA LYS A 79 14.49 -9.71 -12.18
C LYS A 79 15.20 -8.67 -11.32
N GLY A 80 16.34 -8.14 -11.77
CA GLY A 80 17.07 -7.07 -11.08
C GLY A 80 16.37 -5.72 -11.11
N ASP A 81 15.53 -5.45 -12.12
CA ASP A 81 14.81 -4.17 -12.23
C ASP A 81 13.30 -4.36 -12.01
N HIS A 82 12.85 -3.96 -10.81
CA HIS A 82 11.45 -4.02 -10.40
C HIS A 82 10.53 -3.14 -11.27
N ARG A 83 11.07 -2.15 -12.00
CA ARG A 83 10.28 -1.27 -12.88
C ARG A 83 9.63 -2.00 -14.04
N HIS A 84 10.12 -3.17 -14.41
CA HIS A 84 9.48 -4.02 -15.42
C HIS A 84 8.10 -4.55 -15.00
N TRP A 85 7.83 -4.60 -13.69
CA TRP A 85 6.54 -5.04 -13.14
C TRP A 85 5.75 -3.92 -12.50
N TRP A 86 6.40 -2.87 -12.01
CA TRP A 86 5.75 -1.79 -11.26
C TRP A 86 5.81 -0.47 -12.02
N ILE A 87 4.68 -0.09 -12.59
CA ILE A 87 4.52 1.14 -13.37
C ILE A 87 3.89 2.21 -12.50
N TYR A 88 4.49 3.40 -12.46
CA TYR A 88 3.91 4.53 -11.76
C TYR A 88 2.73 5.09 -12.56
N THR A 89 1.50 4.92 -12.06
CA THR A 89 0.28 5.28 -12.79
C THR A 89 -0.44 6.43 -12.11
N VAL A 90 -0.57 7.54 -12.82
CA VAL A 90 -1.34 8.72 -12.39
C VAL A 90 -2.81 8.34 -12.24
N GLY A 91 -3.43 8.80 -11.15
CA GLY A 91 -4.82 8.51 -10.81
C GLY A 91 -5.08 7.13 -10.19
N ALA A 92 -4.06 6.26 -10.10
CA ALA A 92 -4.21 4.98 -9.41
C ALA A 92 -4.32 5.19 -7.89
N ASN A 93 -5.42 4.71 -7.30
CA ASN A 93 -5.68 4.80 -5.87
C ASN A 93 -6.56 3.63 -5.41
N TRP A 94 -6.99 3.62 -4.15
CA TRP A 94 -7.77 2.51 -3.59
C TRP A 94 -9.15 2.30 -4.26
N ARG A 95 -9.75 3.34 -4.87
CA ARG A 95 -11.00 3.22 -5.66
C ARG A 95 -10.76 2.80 -7.10
N HIS A 96 -9.55 3.11 -7.59
CA HIS A 96 -9.09 2.94 -8.96
C HIS A 96 -7.75 2.17 -8.96
N PRO A 97 -7.71 0.90 -8.53
CA PRO A 97 -6.46 0.21 -8.20
C PRO A 97 -5.58 -0.09 -9.42
N GLU A 98 -6.16 -0.26 -10.62
CA GLU A 98 -5.42 -0.45 -11.86
C GLU A 98 -5.21 0.84 -12.67
N GLY A 99 -5.60 2.01 -12.13
CA GLY A 99 -5.54 3.30 -12.83
C GLY A 99 -6.91 3.97 -12.99
N PRO A 100 -6.98 5.19 -13.55
CA PRO A 100 -8.13 6.09 -13.43
C PRO A 100 -9.44 5.55 -14.01
N HIS A 101 -9.37 4.61 -14.95
CA HIS A 101 -10.54 3.98 -15.57
C HIS A 101 -11.01 2.68 -14.88
N SER A 102 -10.27 2.21 -13.87
CA SER A 102 -10.62 0.99 -13.12
C SER A 102 -11.65 1.26 -12.02
N SER A 103 -12.18 0.22 -11.38
CA SER A 103 -13.13 0.36 -10.27
C SER A 103 -13.07 -0.84 -9.33
N ILE A 104 -13.41 -0.61 -8.06
CA ILE A 104 -13.61 -1.66 -7.05
C ILE A 104 -15.03 -2.25 -7.05
N LYS A 105 -15.90 -1.90 -8.00
CA LYS A 105 -17.26 -2.46 -8.10
C LYS A 105 -17.20 -3.98 -8.28
N GLY A 106 -17.93 -4.73 -7.44
CA GLY A 106 -17.88 -6.19 -7.42
C GLY A 106 -16.66 -6.77 -6.69
N ARG A 107 -15.81 -5.93 -6.10
CA ARG A 107 -14.64 -6.30 -5.29
C ARG A 107 -14.72 -5.76 -3.87
N GLU A 108 -15.92 -5.61 -3.32
CA GLU A 108 -16.17 -4.97 -2.02
C GLU A 108 -15.55 -5.75 -0.84
N GLN A 109 -15.46 -7.08 -0.98
CA GLN A 109 -14.87 -7.98 0.02
C GLN A 109 -13.39 -8.26 -0.24
N HIS A 110 -12.83 -7.75 -1.34
CA HIS A 110 -11.40 -7.89 -1.61
C HIS A 110 -10.59 -6.99 -0.66
N PRO A 111 -9.34 -7.37 -0.37
CA PRO A 111 -8.42 -6.53 0.40
C PRO A 111 -8.26 -5.17 -0.27
N VAL A 112 -8.29 -4.11 0.53
CA VAL A 112 -7.99 -2.76 0.02
C VAL A 112 -6.51 -2.67 -0.35
N VAL A 113 -6.23 -2.11 -1.53
CA VAL A 113 -4.89 -1.90 -2.07
C VAL A 113 -4.66 -0.41 -2.40
N ARG A 114 -3.40 -0.02 -2.62
CA ARG A 114 -2.97 1.36 -2.97
C ARG A 114 -3.38 2.44 -1.95
N GLN A 115 -3.59 2.03 -0.71
CA GLN A 115 -3.98 2.86 0.43
C GLN A 115 -2.79 3.53 1.10
N ARG A 116 -1.75 3.95 0.36
CA ARG A 116 -0.51 4.52 0.95
C ARG A 116 -0.89 5.56 2.01
N ARG A 117 -0.43 5.34 3.24
CA ARG A 117 -0.87 6.09 4.41
C ARG A 117 0.19 7.11 4.83
N GLY A 118 -0.30 8.26 5.26
CA GLY A 118 0.48 9.19 6.07
C GLY A 118 0.59 8.71 7.52
N PRO A 119 1.48 9.31 8.31
CA PRO A 119 1.64 9.00 9.72
C PRO A 119 0.30 9.13 10.49
N GLY A 120 0.05 8.20 11.43
CA GLY A 120 -1.06 8.29 12.39
C GLY A 120 -2.43 7.76 11.96
N CYS A 121 -2.60 7.21 10.74
CA CYS A 121 -3.92 6.77 10.26
C CYS A 121 -4.05 5.24 10.15
N ALA A 122 -4.94 4.64 10.95
CA ALA A 122 -5.16 3.19 10.96
C ALA A 122 -6.66 2.83 11.03
N PRO A 123 -7.22 2.13 10.02
CA PRO A 123 -8.58 1.59 10.02
C PRO A 123 -8.69 0.25 10.76
N SER A 124 -7.58 -0.43 11.01
CA SER A 124 -7.48 -1.57 11.94
C SER A 124 -6.32 -1.32 12.90
N ARG A 125 -6.55 -1.53 14.20
CA ARG A 125 -5.52 -1.42 15.22
C ARG A 125 -5.31 -2.82 15.80
N ALA A 126 -4.06 -3.28 15.79
CA ALA A 126 -3.64 -4.10 16.92
C ALA A 126 -3.79 -3.23 18.16
N ARG A 127 -4.78 -3.56 19.01
CA ARG A 127 -5.04 -2.80 20.25
C ARG A 127 -4.41 -3.56 21.40
N PRO A 128 -3.61 -2.90 22.25
CA PRO A 128 -3.19 -3.51 23.50
C PRO A 128 -4.45 -3.84 24.32
N ILE A 129 -4.39 -4.96 25.05
CA ILE A 129 -5.37 -5.28 26.08
C ILE A 129 -5.15 -4.37 27.29
#